data_AF-A0A0P9ERE0-F1
#
_entry.id   AF-A0A0P9ERE0-F1
#
_cell.length_a   1.000
_cell.length_b   1.000
_cell.length_c   1.000
_cell.angle_alpha   90.00
_cell.angle_beta   90.00
_cell.angle_gamma   90.00
#
_symmetry.space_group_name_H-M   'P 1'
#
loop_
_entity.id
_entity.type
_entity.pdbx_description
1 polymer ?
#
loop_
_entity_poly.entity_id
_entity_poly.type
_entity_poly.pdbx_seq_one_letter_code
_entity_poly.pdbx_strand_id
1 'polypeptide(L)'
;MNKIDRWRDMPAAQVAARSFEAAAIVETAIAIQQIPAPTFDEAARGAYVAAQMQALGLQDVDTDAIGNVYGRRPGRATRPALMIAAHLDTVFPASTDLR
;
A
#
# COMPACT_ATOMS: atom_id res chain seq x y z
N MET A 1 22.38 -1.36 16.78
CA MET A 1 21.26 -2.04 16.08
C MET A 1 20.19 -0.99 15.78
N ASN A 2 19.85 -0.75 14.52
CA ASN A 2 18.76 0.19 14.21
C ASN A 2 17.39 -0.46 14.52
N LYS A 3 16.30 0.32 14.51
CA LYS A 3 14.95 -0.20 14.83
C LYS A 3 14.50 -1.30 13.86
N ILE A 4 14.88 -1.21 12.59
CA ILE A 4 14.49 -2.16 11.54
C ILE A 4 15.18 -3.51 11.75
N ASP A 5 16.48 -3.52 12.03
CA ASP A 5 17.24 -4.75 12.30
C ASP A 5 16.64 -5.47 13.52
N ARG A 6 16.31 -4.71 14.58
CA ARG A 6 15.61 -5.26 15.75
C ARG A 6 14.26 -5.87 15.40
N TRP A 7 13.48 -5.26 14.50
CA TRP A 7 12.17 -5.80 14.09
C TRP A 7 12.30 -7.05 13.23
N ARG A 8 13.30 -7.11 12.36
CA ARG A 8 13.59 -8.27 11.50
C ARG A 8 13.84 -9.54 12.33
N ASP A 9 14.50 -9.39 13.47
CA ASP A 9 14.82 -10.50 14.37
C ASP A 9 13.66 -10.91 15.30
N MET A 10 12.53 -10.18 15.29
CA MET A 10 11.37 -10.56 16.10
C MET A 10 10.69 -11.81 15.53
N PRO A 11 10.44 -12.85 16.35
CA PRO A 11 9.77 -14.07 15.88
C PRO A 11 8.44 -13.80 15.17
N ALA A 12 7.65 -12.85 15.68
CA ALA A 12 6.38 -12.47 15.05
C ALA A 12 6.57 -11.87 13.64
N ALA A 13 7.63 -11.08 13.42
CA ALA A 13 7.94 -10.53 12.12
C ALA A 13 8.43 -11.62 11.16
N GLN A 14 9.24 -12.57 11.64
CA GLN A 14 9.69 -13.71 10.83
C GLN A 14 8.54 -14.63 10.44
N VAL A 15 7.59 -14.89 11.34
CA VAL A 15 6.38 -15.66 11.03
C VAL A 15 5.53 -14.94 9.98
N ALA A 16 5.28 -13.63 10.15
CA ALA A 16 4.55 -12.85 9.15
C ALA A 16 5.29 -12.79 7.81
N ALA A 17 6.62 -12.71 7.81
CA ALA A 17 7.43 -12.71 6.60
C ALA A 17 7.28 -14.02 5.80
N ARG A 18 7.09 -15.15 6.50
CA ARG A 18 6.89 -16.47 5.87
C ARG A 18 5.48 -16.67 5.31
N SER A 19 4.50 -15.88 5.73
CA SER A 19 3.14 -15.94 5.18
C SER A 19 2.96 -15.10 3.90
N PHE A 20 4.03 -14.47 3.41
CA PHE A 20 3.96 -13.74 2.15
C PHE A 20 3.99 -14.71 0.96
N GLU A 21 2.90 -14.73 0.23
CA GLU A 21 2.80 -15.42 -1.06
C GLU A 21 3.25 -14.47 -2.17
N ALA A 22 4.46 -14.69 -2.70
CA ALA A 22 5.05 -13.83 -3.71
C ALA A 22 4.14 -13.65 -4.93
N ALA A 23 3.46 -14.72 -5.35
CA ALA A 23 2.51 -14.68 -6.46
C ALA A 23 1.36 -13.70 -6.18
N ALA A 24 0.71 -13.78 -5.02
CA ALA A 24 -0.40 -12.88 -4.67
C ALA A 24 0.02 -11.40 -4.61
N ILE A 25 1.26 -11.12 -4.16
CA ILE A 25 1.82 -9.78 -4.15
C ILE A 25 2.01 -9.27 -5.59
N VAL A 26 2.57 -10.11 -6.47
CA VAL A 26 2.77 -9.77 -7.88
C VAL A 26 1.43 -9.52 -8.57
N GLU A 27 0.43 -10.37 -8.36
CA GLU A 27 -0.92 -10.17 -8.91
C GLU A 27 -1.55 -8.86 -8.42
N THR A 28 -1.39 -8.52 -7.14
CA THR A 28 -1.86 -7.24 -6.59
C THR A 28 -1.16 -6.07 -7.25
N ALA A 29 0.18 -6.15 -7.41
CA ALA A 29 0.96 -5.10 -8.05
C ALA A 29 0.58 -4.92 -9.53
N ILE A 30 0.35 -6.01 -10.26
CA ILE A 30 -0.15 -5.98 -11.64
C ILE A 30 -1.51 -5.28 -11.67
N ALA A 31 -2.48 -5.71 -10.86
CA ALA A 31 -3.82 -5.13 -10.84
C ALA A 31 -3.81 -3.61 -10.56
N ILE A 32 -2.96 -3.14 -9.65
CA ILE A 32 -2.77 -1.70 -9.40
C ILE A 32 -2.15 -1.01 -10.63
N GLN A 33 -1.13 -1.61 -11.24
CA GLN A 33 -0.41 -0.99 -12.36
C GLN A 33 -1.20 -0.98 -13.67
N GLN A 34 -2.22 -1.82 -13.82
CA GLN A 34 -3.15 -1.80 -14.96
C GLN A 34 -4.08 -0.58 -14.99
N ILE A 35 -4.09 0.23 -13.93
CA ILE A 35 -4.86 1.49 -13.89
C ILE A 35 -3.89 2.62 -14.21
N PRO A 36 -4.02 3.35 -15.31
CA PRO A 36 -3.16 4.50 -15.60
C PRO A 36 -3.18 5.51 -14.46
N ALA A 37 -2.01 6.05 -14.12
CA ALA A 37 -1.87 7.13 -13.14
C ALA A 37 -0.64 7.97 -13.51
N PRO A 38 -0.67 8.77 -14.59
CA PRO A 38 0.37 9.77 -14.80
C PRO A 38 0.50 10.69 -13.57
N THR A 39 1.66 11.29 -13.37
CA THR A 39 1.85 12.30 -12.32
C THR A 39 0.76 13.38 -12.40
N PHE A 40 0.10 13.64 -11.28
CA PHE A 40 -1.08 14.51 -11.09
C PHE A 40 -2.42 14.00 -11.62
N ASP A 41 -2.50 12.76 -12.10
CA ASP A 41 -3.73 12.10 -12.56
C ASP A 41 -3.91 10.72 -11.88
N GLU A 42 -3.67 10.66 -10.58
CA GLU A 42 -3.67 9.43 -9.80
C GLU A 42 -5.07 9.01 -9.31
N ALA A 43 -6.10 9.84 -9.51
CA ALA A 43 -7.40 9.72 -8.84
C ALA A 43 -8.07 8.36 -9.03
N ALA A 44 -8.06 7.80 -10.25
CA ALA A 44 -8.65 6.50 -10.55
C ALA A 44 -7.92 5.35 -9.83
N ARG A 45 -6.57 5.37 -9.86
CA ARG A 45 -5.75 4.38 -9.16
C ARG A 45 -5.87 4.53 -7.64
N GLY A 46 -5.95 5.76 -7.14
CA GLY A 46 -6.20 6.06 -5.73
C GLY A 46 -7.52 5.48 -5.24
N ALA A 47 -8.62 5.67 -5.98
CA ALA A 47 -9.91 5.09 -5.65
C ALA A 47 -9.86 3.55 -5.58
N TYR A 48 -9.15 2.90 -6.52
CA TYR A 48 -8.93 1.46 -6.47
C TYR A 48 -8.15 1.03 -5.22
N VAL A 49 -7.04 1.70 -4.90
CA VAL A 49 -6.24 1.40 -3.70
C VAL A 49 -7.05 1.61 -2.42
N ALA A 50 -7.87 2.65 -2.34
CA ALA A 50 -8.76 2.87 -1.20
C ALA A 50 -9.75 1.71 -1.02
N ALA A 51 -10.36 1.25 -2.11
CA ALA A 51 -11.25 0.09 -2.08
C ALA A 51 -10.52 -1.19 -1.63
N GLN A 52 -9.28 -1.41 -2.08
CA GLN A 52 -8.47 -2.54 -1.61
C GLN A 52 -8.14 -2.43 -0.12
N MET A 53 -7.79 -1.24 0.39
CA MET A 53 -7.56 -1.02 1.82
C MET A 53 -8.80 -1.35 2.66
N GLN A 54 -9.98 -0.93 2.21
CA GLN A 54 -11.25 -1.26 2.87
C GLN A 54 -11.53 -2.77 2.85
N ALA A 55 -11.33 -3.43 1.69
CA ALA A 55 -11.54 -4.87 1.55
C ALA A 55 -10.59 -5.70 2.44
N LEU A 56 -9.37 -5.21 2.66
CA LEU A 56 -8.39 -5.79 3.59
C LEU A 56 -8.68 -5.49 5.07
N GLY A 57 -9.74 -4.73 5.37
CA GLY A 57 -10.18 -4.42 6.72
C GLY A 57 -9.38 -3.32 7.41
N LEU A 58 -8.70 -2.44 6.66
CA LEU A 58 -8.14 -1.22 7.23
C LEU A 58 -9.29 -0.29 7.66
N GLN A 59 -9.05 0.46 8.72
CA GLN A 59 -9.97 1.45 9.29
C GLN A 59 -9.60 2.85 8.83
N ASP A 60 -10.53 3.79 9.00
CA ASP A 60 -10.34 5.21 8.67
C ASP A 60 -9.73 5.40 7.28
N VAL A 61 -10.22 4.64 6.30
CA VAL A 61 -9.76 4.76 4.93
C VAL A 61 -10.32 6.05 4.37
N ASP A 62 -9.44 6.99 4.05
CA ASP A 62 -9.79 8.33 3.62
C ASP A 62 -8.79 8.83 2.56
N THR A 63 -9.27 9.74 1.72
CA THR A 63 -8.47 10.40 0.69
C THR A 63 -8.41 11.89 0.98
N ASP A 64 -7.20 12.44 1.11
CA ASP A 64 -7.04 13.87 1.38
C ASP A 64 -7.33 14.75 0.16
N ALA A 65 -7.26 16.06 0.35
CA ALA A 65 -7.56 17.05 -0.68
C ALA A 65 -6.61 17.03 -1.90
N ILE A 66 -5.45 16.35 -1.79
CA ILE A 66 -4.46 16.25 -2.87
C ILE A 66 -4.35 14.83 -3.42
N GLY A 67 -5.24 13.92 -3.01
CA GLY A 67 -5.36 12.57 -3.58
C GLY A 67 -4.54 11.49 -2.87
N ASN A 68 -3.92 11.77 -1.71
CA ASN A 68 -3.26 10.72 -0.94
C ASN A 68 -4.31 9.82 -0.28
N VAL A 69 -4.12 8.51 -0.42
CA VAL A 69 -4.98 7.50 0.20
C VAL A 69 -4.35 7.00 1.49
N TYR A 70 -5.07 7.14 2.59
CA TYR A 70 -4.66 6.66 3.90
C TYR A 70 -5.54 5.50 4.35
N GLY A 71 -4.96 4.58 5.11
CA GLY A 71 -5.68 3.53 5.81
C GLY A 71 -4.94 3.16 7.09
N ARG A 72 -5.70 2.90 8.16
CA ARG A 72 -5.15 2.61 9.49
C ARG A 72 -5.40 1.17 9.88
N ARG A 73 -4.34 0.45 10.25
CA ARG A 73 -4.46 -0.82 10.98
C ARG A 73 -4.27 -0.57 12.49
N PRO A 74 -5.31 -0.70 13.33
CA PRO A 74 -5.18 -0.46 14.77
C PRO A 74 -4.15 -1.39 15.41
N GLY A 75 -3.27 -0.81 16.23
CA GLY A 75 -2.41 -1.56 17.13
C GLY A 75 -3.20 -2.10 18.33
N ARG A 76 -2.62 -3.07 19.04
CA ARG A 76 -3.21 -3.64 20.27
C ARG A 76 -3.12 -2.70 21.48
N ALA A 77 -2.30 -1.65 21.39
CA ALA A 77 -2.06 -0.69 22.46
C ALA A 77 -1.66 0.67 21.88
N THR A 78 -1.92 1.74 22.62
CA THR A 78 -1.55 3.11 22.26
C THR A 78 -0.03 3.28 22.28
N ARG A 79 0.59 3.21 21.11
CA ARG A 79 2.04 3.37 20.88
C ARG A 79 2.27 4.20 19.61
N PRO A 80 3.48 4.76 19.41
CA PRO A 80 3.80 5.45 18.17
C PRO A 80 3.47 4.60 16.94
N ALA A 81 2.83 5.20 15.95
CA ALA A 81 2.46 4.54 14.71
C ALA A 81 3.70 4.26 13.84
N LEU A 82 3.61 3.22 13.02
CA LEU A 82 4.52 2.97 11.90
C LEU A 82 3.81 3.41 10.62
N MET A 83 4.37 4.39 9.90
CA MET A 83 3.91 4.79 8.58
C MET A 83 4.62 3.95 7.52
N ILE A 84 3.85 3.36 6.61
CA ILE A 84 4.37 2.74 5.39
C ILE A 84 3.76 3.53 4.24
N ALA A 85 4.61 4.09 3.37
CA ALA A 85 4.19 4.94 2.27
C ALA A 85 4.83 4.48 0.96
N ALA A 86 4.06 4.60 -0.12
CA ALA A 86 4.48 4.44 -1.50
C ALA A 86 3.69 5.45 -2.34
N HIS A 87 4.24 5.85 -3.48
CA HIS A 87 3.57 6.79 -4.38
C HIS A 87 2.70 6.02 -5.40
N LEU A 88 1.62 6.67 -5.86
CA LEU A 88 0.65 6.06 -6.80
C LEU A 88 0.98 6.35 -8.26
N ASP A 89 1.67 7.45 -8.52
CA ASP A 89 1.92 7.96 -9.87
C ASP A 89 2.94 7.14 -10.64
N THR A 90 2.91 7.33 -11.95
CA THR A 90 3.88 6.80 -12.89
C THR A 90 4.35 7.91 -13.83
N VAL A 91 5.53 7.70 -14.39
CA VAL A 91 6.11 8.61 -15.38
C VAL A 91 5.51 8.46 -16.78
N PHE A 92 4.61 7.49 -16.98
CA PHE A 92 4.06 7.16 -18.29
C PHE A 92 2.75 7.91 -18.56
N PRO A 93 2.52 8.37 -19.81
CA PRO A 93 1.23 8.94 -20.20
C PRO A 93 0.07 7.96 -20.03
N ALA A 94 -1.15 8.49 -19.91
CA ALA A 94 -2.37 7.68 -19.78
C ALA A 94 -2.63 6.76 -20.98
N SER A 95 -2.07 7.08 -22.15
CA SER A 95 -2.17 6.30 -23.39
C SER A 95 -1.13 5.18 -23.50
N THR A 96 -0.24 5.02 -22.53
CA THR A 96 0.73 3.92 -22.54
C THR A 96 -0.01 2.58 -22.41
N ASP A 97 0.29 1.66 -23.32
CA ASP A 97 -0.16 0.28 -23.22
C ASP A 97 0.50 -0.39 -22.01
N LEU A 98 -0.32 -0.81 -21.04
CA LEU A 98 0.11 -1.37 -19.76
C LEU A 98 0.27 -2.90 -19.80
N ARG A 99 -0.18 -3.54 -20.90
CA ARG A 99 -0.05 -4.96 -21.23
C ARG A 99 -0.71 -5.98 -20.31
#